data_AF-W7W4S7-F1
#
_entry.id   AF-W7W4S7-F1
#
_cell.length_a   1.000
_cell.length_b   1.000
_cell.length_c   1.000
_cell.angle_alpha   90.00
_cell.angle_beta   90.00
_cell.angle_gamma   90.00
#
_symmetry.space_group_name_H-M   'P 1'
#
loop_
_entity.id
_entity.type
_entity.pdbx_description
1 polymer ?
#
loop_
_entity_poly.entity_id
_entity_poly.type
_entity_poly.pdbx_seq_one_letter_code
_entity_poly.pdbx_strand_id
1 'polypeptide(L)'
;MAADDTRTVEACARHGVRALLTRRDHATGSDRLAEACDLLALPDSEIVVNVQGDEPLIDPALIDACARLLAERPECVMGTAAHAIDTVAEFENPNVVKVVCDALGRALSFSRAPMPWWRDATPLGCARQQR
;
A
#
# COMPACT_ATOMS: atom_id res chain seq x y z
N MET A 1 -16.84 -0.18 1.81
CA MET A 1 -16.01 0.42 2.87
C MET A 1 -16.07 -0.44 4.12
N ALA A 2 -14.94 -0.70 4.78
CA ALA A 2 -14.90 -1.31 6.10
C ALA A 2 -14.45 -0.24 7.10
N ALA A 3 -15.25 0.05 8.12
CA ALA A 3 -15.00 1.12 9.09
C ALA A 3 -15.41 0.67 10.49
N ASP A 4 -14.83 1.28 11.53
CA ASP A 4 -15.10 0.95 12.93
C ASP A 4 -15.98 1.97 13.67
N ASP A 5 -16.35 3.05 12.98
CA ASP A 5 -17.23 4.10 13.46
C ASP A 5 -18.56 4.05 12.70
N THR A 6 -19.66 3.95 13.45
CA THR A 6 -21.02 3.94 12.91
C THR A 6 -21.31 5.17 12.06
N ARG A 7 -20.75 6.34 12.40
CA ARG A 7 -20.93 7.59 11.64
C ARG A 7 -20.41 7.46 10.20
N THR A 8 -19.30 6.74 10.01
CA THR A 8 -18.71 6.48 8.69
C THR A 8 -19.59 5.54 7.89
N VAL A 9 -20.08 4.47 8.52
CA VAL A 9 -20.99 3.49 7.88
C VAL A 9 -22.30 4.15 7.45
N GLU A 10 -22.90 4.96 8.34
CA GLU A 10 -24.11 5.73 8.04
C GLU A 10 -23.89 6.74 6.91
N ALA A 11 -22.75 7.43 6.90
CA ALA A 11 -22.41 8.36 5.81
C ALA A 11 -22.33 7.64 4.47
N CYS A 12 -21.65 6.49 4.39
CA CYS A 12 -21.62 5.67 3.17
C CYS A 12 -23.00 5.22 2.73
N ALA A 13 -23.83 4.76 3.66
CA ALA A 13 -25.20 4.32 3.36
C ALA A 13 -26.04 5.45 2.75
N ARG A 14 -25.90 6.70 3.24
CA ARG A 14 -26.58 7.87 2.63
C ARG A 14 -26.18 8.13 1.18
N HIS A 15 -24.99 7.69 0.77
CA HIS A 15 -24.51 7.78 -0.61
C HIS A 15 -24.71 6.49 -1.41
N GLY A 16 -25.47 5.52 -0.89
CA GLY A 16 -25.72 4.23 -1.57
C GLY A 16 -24.49 3.30 -1.62
N VAL A 17 -23.45 3.59 -0.84
CA VAL A 17 -22.22 2.79 -0.79
C VAL A 17 -22.36 1.72 0.29
N ARG A 18 -22.13 0.45 -0.07
CA ARG A 18 -22.08 -0.65 0.89
C ARG A 18 -20.92 -0.43 1.88
N ALA A 19 -21.26 -0.35 3.16
CA ALA A 19 -20.30 -0.24 4.24
C ALA A 19 -20.53 -1.33 5.29
N LEU A 20 -19.42 -1.80 5.88
CA LEU A 20 -19.40 -2.81 6.93
C LEU A 20 -18.82 -2.16 8.20
N LEU A 21 -19.48 -2.42 9.33
CA LEU A 21 -18.94 -2.07 10.63
C LEU A 21 -18.00 -3.20 11.09
N THR A 22 -16.71 -2.90 11.22
CA THR A 22 -15.67 -3.80 11.75
C THR A 22 -15.36 -3.47 13.21
N ARG A 23 -14.66 -4.36 13.90
CA ARG A 23 -14.20 -4.09 15.26
C ARG A 23 -13.25 -2.89 15.33
N ARG A 24 -13.22 -2.24 16.50
CA ARG A 24 -12.41 -1.05 16.80
C ARG A 24 -10.97 -1.35 17.22
N ASP A 25 -10.69 -2.59 17.61
CA ASP A 25 -9.44 -3.01 18.25
C ASP A 25 -8.45 -3.69 17.28
N HIS A 26 -8.67 -3.57 15.97
CA HIS A 26 -7.72 -4.01 14.97
C HIS A 26 -6.42 -3.21 15.02
N ALA A 27 -5.30 -3.90 15.08
CA ALA A 27 -3.97 -3.27 15.11
C ALA A 27 -3.56 -2.72 13.74
N THR A 28 -4.00 -3.34 12.65
CA THR A 28 -3.60 -2.98 11.28
C THR A 28 -4.79 -2.93 10.32
N GLY A 29 -4.57 -2.28 9.16
CA GLY A 29 -5.55 -2.29 8.07
C GLY A 29 -5.81 -3.69 7.51
N SER A 30 -4.81 -4.57 7.52
CA SER A 30 -4.95 -5.95 7.05
C SER A 30 -5.83 -6.80 7.98
N ASP A 31 -5.78 -6.58 9.30
CA ASP A 31 -6.66 -7.29 10.25
C ASP A 31 -8.13 -6.89 10.03
N ARG A 32 -8.36 -5.60 9.76
CA ARG A 32 -9.68 -5.08 9.40
C ARG A 32 -10.17 -5.66 8.07
N LEU A 33 -9.27 -5.82 7.10
CA LEU A 33 -9.58 -6.43 5.81
C LEU A 33 -10.01 -7.89 5.97
N ALA A 34 -9.29 -8.66 6.80
CA ALA A 34 -9.64 -10.05 7.10
C ALA A 34 -11.07 -10.17 7.67
N GLU A 35 -11.42 -9.36 8.68
CA GLU A 35 -12.80 -9.34 9.20
C GLU A 35 -13.82 -8.96 8.11
N ALA A 36 -13.49 -7.98 7.26
CA ALA A 36 -14.39 -7.59 6.18
C ALA A 36 -14.64 -8.74 5.18
N CYS A 37 -13.60 -9.52 4.83
CA CYS A 37 -13.73 -10.70 3.98
C CYS A 37 -14.65 -11.77 4.62
N ASP A 38 -14.48 -12.02 5.92
CA ASP A 38 -15.33 -12.96 6.68
C ASP A 38 -16.80 -12.52 6.70
N LEU A 39 -17.06 -11.23 6.99
CA LEU A 39 -18.40 -10.66 7.01
C LEU A 39 -19.08 -10.68 5.62
N LEU A 40 -18.29 -10.64 4.56
CA LEU A 40 -18.75 -10.76 3.17
C LEU A 40 -18.90 -12.21 2.71
N ALA A 41 -18.43 -13.19 3.50
CA ALA A 41 -18.36 -14.60 3.16
C ALA A 41 -17.65 -14.83 1.81
N LEU A 42 -16.54 -14.11 1.58
CA LEU A 42 -15.73 -14.30 0.37
C LEU A 42 -15.00 -15.65 0.42
N PRO A 43 -14.88 -16.36 -0.72
CA PRO A 43 -14.08 -17.58 -0.79
C PRO A 43 -12.58 -17.26 -0.71
N ASP A 44 -11.78 -18.21 -0.23
CA ASP A 44 -10.31 -18.08 -0.11
C ASP A 44 -9.61 -17.79 -1.45
N SER A 45 -10.24 -18.11 -2.58
CA SER A 45 -9.72 -17.83 -3.92
C SER A 45 -10.01 -16.42 -4.44
N GLU A 46 -10.78 -15.61 -3.70
CA GLU A 46 -11.16 -14.27 -4.13
C GLU A 46 -9.98 -13.29 -4.04
N ILE A 47 -9.75 -12.52 -5.10
CA ILE A 47 -8.74 -11.46 -5.10
C ILE A 47 -9.38 -10.18 -4.55
N VAL A 48 -8.83 -9.67 -3.46
CA VAL A 48 -9.31 -8.44 -2.82
C VAL A 48 -8.25 -7.35 -2.95
N VAL A 49 -8.63 -6.22 -3.55
CA VAL A 49 -7.79 -5.01 -3.61
C VAL A 49 -8.20 -4.07 -2.49
N ASN A 50 -7.26 -3.80 -1.57
CA ASN A 50 -7.46 -2.87 -0.48
C ASN A 50 -7.10 -1.44 -0.90
N VAL A 51 -8.12 -0.59 -1.06
CA VAL A 51 -7.95 0.84 -1.35
C VAL A 51 -8.16 1.63 -0.07
N GLN A 52 -7.14 2.38 0.36
CA GLN A 52 -7.22 3.19 1.57
C GLN A 52 -8.16 4.39 1.35
N GLY A 53 -8.92 4.76 2.39
CA GLY A 53 -9.93 5.83 2.31
C GLY A 53 -9.35 7.25 2.27
N ASP A 54 -8.06 7.41 2.55
CA ASP A 54 -7.29 8.64 2.51
C ASP A 54 -6.60 8.90 1.15
N GLU A 55 -6.82 8.01 0.16
CA GLU A 55 -6.32 8.13 -1.22
C GLU A 55 -7.47 8.47 -2.21
N PRO A 56 -8.12 9.64 -2.09
CA PRO A 56 -9.30 9.98 -2.90
C PRO A 56 -9.02 10.18 -4.40
N LEU A 57 -7.74 10.35 -4.76
CA LEU A 57 -7.27 10.58 -6.13
C LEU A 57 -6.53 9.38 -6.71
N ILE A 58 -6.68 8.19 -6.10
CA ILE A 58 -6.10 6.97 -6.64
C ILE A 58 -6.59 6.74 -8.08
N ASP A 59 -5.65 6.47 -8.99
CA ASP A 59 -5.99 6.14 -10.36
C ASP A 59 -6.72 4.79 -10.40
N PRO A 60 -7.96 4.71 -10.92
CA PRO A 60 -8.67 3.44 -11.06
C PRO A 60 -7.89 2.39 -11.84
N ALA A 61 -7.10 2.80 -12.84
CA ALA A 61 -6.27 1.88 -13.62
C ALA A 61 -5.19 1.19 -12.76
N LEU A 62 -4.77 1.82 -11.66
CA LEU A 62 -3.83 1.22 -10.70
C LEU A 62 -4.49 0.09 -9.91
N ILE A 63 -5.76 0.26 -9.52
CA ILE A 63 -6.55 -0.77 -8.82
C ILE A 63 -6.64 -2.02 -9.70
N ASP A 64 -7.03 -1.83 -10.97
CA ASP A 64 -7.14 -2.90 -11.95
C ASP A 64 -5.78 -3.57 -12.23
N ALA A 65 -4.71 -2.77 -12.31
CA ALA A 65 -3.36 -3.27 -12.49
C ALA A 65 -2.90 -4.15 -11.31
N CYS A 66 -3.20 -3.76 -10.07
CA CYS A 66 -2.88 -4.56 -8.89
C CYS A 66 -3.66 -5.88 -8.86
N ALA A 67 -4.95 -5.86 -9.18
CA ALA A 67 -5.77 -7.07 -9.26
C ALA A 67 -5.21 -8.04 -10.32
N ARG A 68 -4.92 -7.51 -11.51
CA ARG A 68 -4.36 -8.30 -12.62
C ARG A 68 -2.98 -8.86 -12.30
N LEU A 69 -2.11 -8.08 -11.65
CA LEU A 69 -0.78 -8.52 -11.25
C LEU A 69 -0.83 -9.77 -10.36
N LEU A 70 -1.72 -9.80 -9.36
CA LEU A 70 -1.83 -10.94 -8.46
C LEU A 70 -2.43 -12.16 -9.20
N ALA A 71 -3.43 -11.94 -10.07
CA ALA A 71 -4.01 -13.02 -10.88
C ALA A 71 -2.99 -13.68 -11.83
N GLU A 72 -2.04 -12.90 -12.37
CA GLU A 72 -0.99 -13.38 -13.28
C GLU A 72 0.20 -14.03 -12.56
N ARG A 73 0.28 -13.95 -11.23
CA ARG A 73 1.41 -14.45 -10.41
C ARG A 73 0.92 -15.42 -9.34
N PRO A 74 0.52 -16.66 -9.70
CA PRO A 74 -0.05 -17.64 -8.78
C PRO A 74 0.92 -18.10 -7.68
N GLU A 75 2.23 -17.84 -7.85
CA GLU A 75 3.22 -18.08 -6.82
C GLU A 75 3.23 -17.03 -5.69
N CYS A 76 2.48 -15.93 -5.84
CA CYS A 76 2.40 -14.84 -4.89
C CYS A 76 1.04 -14.83 -4.18
N VAL A 77 1.04 -14.54 -2.88
CA VAL A 77 -0.17 -14.42 -2.05
C VAL A 77 -0.65 -12.98 -1.88
N MET A 78 0.16 -12.01 -2.32
CA MET A 78 -0.14 -10.58 -2.25
C MET A 78 0.64 -9.85 -3.36
N GLY A 79 0.02 -8.84 -3.94
CA GLY A 79 0.64 -7.88 -4.86
C GLY A 79 0.47 -6.45 -4.33
N THR A 80 1.41 -5.57 -4.67
CA THR A 80 1.32 -4.14 -4.34
C THR A 80 1.90 -3.30 -5.47
N ALA A 81 1.54 -2.01 -5.50
CA ALA A 81 2.14 -1.04 -6.40
C ALA A 81 3.30 -0.30 -5.70
N ALA A 82 4.30 0.08 -6.48
CA ALA A 82 5.36 1.00 -6.09
C ALA A 82 5.72 1.88 -7.30
N HIS A 83 6.24 3.06 -7.04
CA HIS A 83 6.75 3.96 -8.07
C HIS A 83 8.23 4.27 -7.85
N ALA A 84 8.89 4.75 -8.90
CA ALA A 84 10.28 5.21 -8.80
C ALA A 84 10.38 6.42 -7.88
N ILE A 85 11.42 6.47 -7.06
CA ILE A 85 11.75 7.65 -6.25
C ILE A 85 12.73 8.50 -7.06
N ASP A 86 12.33 9.72 -7.39
CA ASP A 86 13.09 10.60 -8.28
C ASP A 86 13.99 11.59 -7.51
N THR A 87 13.77 11.75 -6.20
CA THR A 87 14.49 12.72 -5.37
C THR A 87 15.17 12.10 -4.15
N VAL A 88 16.34 12.63 -3.80
CA VAL A 88 17.06 12.22 -2.58
C VAL A 88 16.23 12.55 -1.33
N ALA A 89 15.50 13.67 -1.33
CA ALA A 89 14.66 14.08 -0.23
C ALA A 89 13.56 13.04 0.08
N GLU A 90 12.89 12.51 -0.94
CA GLU A 90 11.91 11.42 -0.77
C GLU A 90 12.58 10.11 -0.36
N PHE A 91 13.74 9.80 -0.92
CA PHE A 91 14.51 8.60 -0.58
C PHE A 91 14.89 8.57 0.90
N GLU A 92 15.32 9.71 1.44
CA GLU A 92 15.71 9.88 2.84
C GLU A 92 14.52 10.05 3.79
N ASN A 93 13.34 10.41 3.29
CA ASN A 93 12.15 10.63 4.10
C ASN A 93 11.65 9.31 4.74
N PRO A 94 11.60 9.17 6.08
CA PRO A 94 11.13 7.96 6.75
C PRO A 94 9.61 7.75 6.63
N ASN A 95 8.86 8.77 6.19
CA ASN A 95 7.44 8.62 5.90
C ASN A 95 7.20 7.93 4.55
N VAL A 96 8.19 7.94 3.64
CA VAL A 96 8.17 7.19 2.38
C VAL A 96 8.76 5.80 2.63
N VAL A 97 7.96 4.76 2.44
CA VAL A 97 8.41 3.36 2.53
C VAL A 97 9.10 2.99 1.22
N LYS A 98 10.35 2.53 1.33
CA LYS A 98 11.14 2.02 0.21
C LYS A 98 10.89 0.53 0.05
N VAL A 99 10.86 0.05 -1.19
CA VAL A 99 10.82 -1.37 -1.53
C VAL A 99 12.03 -1.74 -2.37
N VAL A 100 12.65 -2.88 -2.06
CA VAL A 100 13.68 -3.49 -2.91
C VAL A 100 13.07 -4.71 -3.57
N CYS A 101 13.22 -4.83 -4.90
CA CYS A 101 12.68 -5.94 -5.67
C CYS A 101 13.78 -6.81 -6.30
N ASP A 102 13.47 -8.08 -6.57
CA ASP A 102 14.29 -8.93 -7.42
C ASP A 102 14.12 -8.59 -8.92
N ALA A 103 14.87 -9.28 -9.77
CA ALA A 103 14.81 -9.09 -11.23
C ALA A 103 13.46 -9.46 -11.87
N LEU A 104 12.60 -10.20 -11.15
CA LEU A 104 11.25 -10.58 -11.59
C LEU A 104 10.16 -9.65 -11.03
N GLY A 105 10.56 -8.60 -10.30
CA GLY A 105 9.69 -7.61 -9.69
C GLY A 105 9.07 -8.04 -8.36
N ARG A 106 9.57 -9.11 -7.72
CA ARG A 106 9.08 -9.56 -6.41
C ARG A 106 9.73 -8.74 -5.32
N ALA A 107 8.93 -8.24 -4.38
CA ALA A 107 9.45 -7.49 -3.24
C ALA A 107 10.30 -8.40 -2.34
N LEU A 108 11.56 -8.03 -2.15
CA LEU A 108 12.50 -8.67 -1.23
C LEU A 108 12.41 -8.07 0.17
N SER A 109 12.19 -6.76 0.27
CA SER A 109 12.10 -6.06 1.55
C SER A 109 11.41 -4.71 1.43
N PHE A 110 10.75 -4.31 2.51
CA PHE A 110 10.21 -2.97 2.72
C PHE A 110 10.92 -2.31 3.89
N SER A 111 11.25 -1.03 3.78
CA SER A 111 11.95 -0.30 4.83
C SER A 111 11.64 1.19 4.81
N ARG A 112 11.58 1.81 5.99
CA ARG A 112 11.58 3.28 6.12
C ARG A 112 12.99 3.86 6.03
N ALA A 113 14.02 3.03 6.26
CA ALA A 113 15.40 3.43 6.07
C ALA A 113 15.72 3.56 4.56
N PRO A 114 16.66 4.43 4.17
CA PRO A 114 17.08 4.55 2.78
C PRO A 114 17.69 3.23 2.28
N MET A 115 17.03 2.59 1.31
CA MET A 115 17.46 1.32 0.72
C MET A 115 17.13 1.27 -0.78
N PRO A 116 17.98 0.67 -1.61
CA PRO A 116 19.26 0.02 -1.26
C PRO A 116 20.36 1.02 -0.88
N TRP A 117 21.23 0.66 0.05
CA TRP A 117 22.35 1.52 0.45
C TRP A 117 23.40 1.58 -0.65
N TRP A 118 23.68 2.79 -1.15
CA TRP A 118 24.74 3.02 -2.11
C TRP A 118 26.08 3.18 -1.38
N ARG A 119 26.87 2.10 -1.34
CA ARG A 119 28.18 2.06 -0.66
C ARG A 119 29.12 3.20 -1.06
N ASP A 120 29.17 3.47 -2.37
CA ASP A 120 30.12 4.43 -2.96
C ASP A 120 29.52 5.84 -3.13
N ALA A 121 28.28 6.08 -2.67
CA ALA A 121 27.71 7.41 -2.71
C ALA A 121 28.55 8.35 -1.84
N THR A 122 29.17 9.33 -2.47
CA THR A 122 29.80 10.45 -1.77
C THR A 122 28.70 11.19 -1.02
N PRO A 123 28.89 11.61 0.26
CA PRO A 123 27.86 12.35 0.96
C PRO A 123 27.54 13.61 0.17
N LEU A 124 26.32 13.72 -0.36
CA LEU A 124 25.79 14.94 -0.95
C LEU A 124 25.64 15.95 0.20
N GLY A 125 26.75 16.61 0.56
CA GLY A 125 26.81 17.48 1.73
C GLY A 125 28.16 18.14 2.03
N CYS A 126 29.23 17.85 1.29
CA CYS A 126 30.53 18.53 1.51
C CYS A 126 31.20 19.00 0.19
N ALA A 127 30.41 19.50 -0.75
CA ALA A 127 30.91 20.40 -1.79
C ALA A 127 30.41 21.81 -1.46
N ARG A 128 30.96 22.41 -0.40
CA ARG A 128 30.92 23.87 -0.26
C ARG A 128 31.72 24.44 -1.43
N GLN A 129 30.98 24.93 -2.41
CA GLN A 129 31.25 26.15 -3.15
C GLN A 129 32.52 26.88 -2.68
N GLN A 130 33.60 26.79 -3.47
CA GLN A 130 34.58 27.87 -3.61
C GLN A 130 35.56 27.60 -4.76
N ARG A 131 35.42 28.46 -5.78
CA ARG A 131 36.29 28.82 -6.90
C ARG A 131 36.34 27.90 -8.10
#